data_AF-A0A6M7X2R4-F1
#
_entry.id   AF-A0A6M7X2R4-F1
#
_cell.length_a   1.000
_cell.length_b   1.000
_cell.length_c   1.000
_cell.angle_alpha   90.00
_cell.angle_beta   90.00
_cell.angle_gamma   90.00
#
_symmetry.space_group_name_H-M   'P 1'
#
loop_
_entity.id
_entity.type
_entity.pdbx_description
1 polymer ?
#
loop_
_entity_poly.entity_id
_entity_poly.type
_entity_poly.pdbx_seq_one_letter_code
_entity_poly.pdbx_strand_id
1 'polypeptide(L)'
;MWLLLPSDKGLSWVRPAEALGVSQPASGELDMHCVLLVARENVLAGTVEIDHFHLGERPRKNPDDPPPGRGWKGQANTHKTSVMAMVRRPTDVMRGTLAGDARAAVVTGLSARASERVVEAQIEPGAHLMSDEWKAFMAIGESFAKHETSCSRRCPRQLGRGLQLRVPRTIAGVFHHISPQHADLYFHEIDFRWSQRVVTGNVIRKTRHGRESVRTLSPRVTPALHLTNVFRTAIGRQMRQSQYGCIIVKSAVAVFG
;
A
#
# COMPACT_ATOMS: atom_id res chain seq x y z
N MET A 1 -14.21 -4.24 13.50
CA MET A 1 -12.86 -4.87 13.44
C MET A 1 -12.89 -6.35 13.07
N TRP A 2 -13.55 -7.25 13.82
CA TRP A 2 -13.51 -8.71 13.53
C TRP A 2 -13.92 -9.09 12.11
N LEU A 3 -14.93 -8.43 11.53
CA LEU A 3 -15.38 -8.70 10.16
C LEU A 3 -14.31 -8.32 9.09
N LEU A 4 -13.52 -7.27 9.35
CA LEU A 4 -12.52 -6.73 8.42
C LEU A 4 -11.31 -7.67 8.26
N LEU A 5 -10.83 -8.19 9.39
CA LEU A 5 -9.59 -8.96 9.50
C LEU A 5 -9.52 -10.23 8.63
N PRO A 6 -10.56 -11.09 8.57
CA PRO A 6 -10.55 -12.30 7.75
C PRO A 6 -10.73 -12.02 6.26
N SER A 7 -11.23 -10.85 5.86
CA SER A 7 -11.44 -10.56 4.44
C SER A 7 -10.11 -10.39 3.71
N ASP A 8 -9.94 -11.12 2.59
CA ASP A 8 -8.73 -11.05 1.76
C ASP A 8 -8.62 -9.72 0.99
N LYS A 9 -9.77 -9.24 0.49
CA LYS A 9 -9.85 -8.02 -0.33
C LYS A 9 -10.49 -6.84 0.39
N GLY A 10 -11.13 -7.03 1.53
CA GLY A 10 -11.77 -5.96 2.33
C GLY A 10 -13.28 -6.14 2.39
N LEU A 11 -13.96 -5.17 3.00
CA LEU A 11 -15.41 -5.17 3.08
C LEU A 11 -15.96 -3.92 2.40
N SER A 12 -16.99 -4.11 1.57
CA SER A 12 -17.79 -2.98 1.12
C SER A 12 -18.67 -2.51 2.27
N TRP A 13 -18.96 -1.22 2.37
CA TRP A 13 -19.77 -0.67 3.46
C TRP A 13 -21.17 -1.29 3.59
N VAL A 14 -21.67 -1.90 2.52
CA VAL A 14 -22.95 -2.63 2.51
C VAL A 14 -22.90 -3.86 3.43
N ARG A 15 -21.80 -4.62 3.43
CA ARG A 15 -21.73 -5.88 4.18
C ARG A 15 -21.74 -5.71 5.70
N PRO A 16 -20.96 -4.79 6.31
CA PRO A 16 -21.10 -4.49 7.72
C PRO A 16 -22.43 -3.81 8.05
N ALA A 17 -23.01 -3.01 7.14
CA ALA A 17 -24.32 -2.40 7.35
C ALA A 17 -25.41 -3.46 7.55
N GLU A 18 -25.46 -4.44 6.64
CA GLU A 18 -26.36 -5.60 6.74
C GLU A 18 -26.08 -6.43 7.99
N ALA A 19 -24.81 -6.74 8.28
CA ALA A 19 -24.43 -7.60 9.40
C ALA A 19 -24.68 -6.96 10.77
N LEU A 20 -24.56 -5.62 10.88
CA LEU A 20 -24.75 -4.87 12.12
C LEU A 20 -26.15 -4.26 12.25
N GLY A 21 -26.97 -4.32 11.20
CA GLY A 21 -28.29 -3.70 11.17
C GLY A 21 -28.26 -2.17 11.20
N VAL A 22 -27.20 -1.55 10.66
CA VAL A 22 -27.03 -0.08 10.63
C VAL A 22 -27.15 0.46 9.21
N SER A 23 -27.30 1.78 9.07
CA SER A 23 -27.30 2.42 7.75
C SER A 23 -25.92 2.28 7.07
N GLN A 24 -25.91 2.27 5.74
CA GLN A 24 -24.66 2.21 4.96
C GLN A 24 -23.69 3.37 5.28
N PRO A 25 -24.13 4.63 5.46
CA PRO A 25 -23.24 5.71 5.88
C PRO A 25 -22.62 5.47 7.26
N ALA A 26 -23.41 5.01 8.25
CA ALA A 26 -22.90 4.70 9.58
C ALA A 26 -21.87 3.56 9.54
N SER A 27 -22.11 2.53 8.73
CA SER A 27 -21.14 1.47 8.45
C SER A 27 -19.84 2.01 7.84
N GLY A 28 -19.93 2.95 6.89
CA GLY A 28 -18.77 3.60 6.29
C GLY A 28 -17.95 4.42 7.30
N GLU A 29 -18.61 5.13 8.20
CA GLU A 29 -17.94 5.85 9.29
C GLU A 29 -17.22 4.89 10.25
N LEU A 30 -17.89 3.80 10.66
CA LEU A 30 -17.28 2.78 11.53
C LEU A 30 -16.09 2.09 10.87
N ASP A 31 -16.19 1.81 9.57
CA ASP A 31 -15.10 1.26 8.78
C ASP A 31 -13.90 2.23 8.74
N MET A 32 -14.15 3.52 8.49
CA MET A 32 -13.10 4.53 8.48
C MET A 32 -12.39 4.64 9.84
N HIS A 33 -13.13 4.59 10.95
CA HIS A 33 -12.52 4.53 12.28
C HIS A 33 -11.64 3.28 12.45
N CYS A 34 -12.09 2.10 11.99
CA CYS A 34 -11.28 0.88 12.04
C CYS A 34 -10.00 1.00 11.20
N VAL A 35 -10.10 1.59 10.01
CA VAL A 35 -8.95 1.86 9.12
C VAL A 35 -7.94 2.78 9.79
N LEU A 36 -8.41 3.85 10.44
CA LEU A 36 -7.55 4.77 11.18
C LEU A 36 -6.88 4.12 12.41
N LEU A 37 -7.49 3.11 13.02
CA LEU A 37 -6.84 2.34 14.10
C LEU A 37 -5.67 1.49 13.59
N VAL A 38 -5.71 1.04 12.33
CA VAL A 38 -4.66 0.19 11.73
C VAL A 38 -3.68 0.93 10.83
N ALA A 39 -3.91 2.22 10.59
CA ALA A 39 -2.97 3.12 9.93
C ALA A 39 -1.62 3.04 10.66
N ARG A 40 -0.51 2.95 9.95
CA ARG A 40 0.79 2.77 10.59
C ARG A 40 1.66 4.00 10.37
N GLU A 41 2.23 4.51 11.47
CA GLU A 41 3.05 5.73 11.50
C GLU A 41 4.56 5.44 11.45
N ASN A 42 4.96 4.16 11.59
CA ASN A 42 6.37 3.80 11.54
C ASN A 42 6.94 3.95 10.12
N VAL A 43 8.16 4.46 10.04
CA VAL A 43 8.96 4.51 8.81
C VAL A 43 9.46 3.11 8.44
N LEU A 44 9.63 2.89 7.13
CA LEU A 44 10.19 1.67 6.58
C LEU A 44 11.72 1.75 6.62
N ALA A 45 12.36 0.72 7.18
CA ALA A 45 13.80 0.58 7.27
C ALA A 45 14.28 -0.70 6.58
N GLY A 46 15.60 -0.90 6.46
CA GLY A 46 16.19 -2.08 5.83
C GLY A 46 16.14 -2.02 4.30
N THR A 47 15.88 -3.14 3.62
CA THR A 47 15.76 -3.15 2.16
C THR A 47 14.32 -2.87 1.74
N VAL A 48 14.09 -1.77 1.04
CA VAL A 48 12.75 -1.31 0.61
C VAL A 48 12.68 -1.25 -0.90
N GLU A 49 11.71 -1.97 -1.47
CA GLU A 49 11.39 -1.91 -2.88
C GLU A 49 10.33 -0.84 -3.15
N ILE A 50 10.57 0.01 -4.14
CA ILE A 50 9.64 1.04 -4.58
C ILE A 50 9.19 0.80 -6.02
N ASP A 51 7.91 1.05 -6.26
CA ASP A 51 7.26 0.96 -7.57
C ASP A 51 6.20 2.06 -7.65
N HIS A 52 5.84 2.48 -8.86
CA HIS A 52 4.81 3.48 -9.07
C HIS A 52 3.66 2.93 -9.89
N PHE A 53 2.45 3.44 -9.66
CA PHE A 53 1.29 3.12 -10.50
C PHE A 53 0.28 4.23 -10.53
N HIS A 54 -0.77 4.02 -11.33
CA HIS A 54 -1.80 5.01 -11.57
C HIS A 54 -3.15 4.47 -11.10
N LEU A 55 -3.79 5.22 -10.21
CA LEU A 55 -5.14 5.00 -9.71
C LEU A 55 -6.15 5.85 -10.50
N GLY A 56 -7.35 5.30 -10.70
CA GLY A 56 -8.47 6.00 -11.32
C GLY A 56 -8.68 5.67 -12.79
N GLU A 57 -9.85 6.05 -13.28
CA GLU A 57 -10.22 5.92 -14.68
C GLU A 57 -9.48 6.94 -15.54
N ARG A 58 -9.40 6.69 -16.85
CA ARG A 58 -8.97 7.75 -17.75
C ARG A 58 -10.07 8.82 -17.73
N PRO A 59 -9.74 10.12 -17.61
CA PRO A 59 -10.75 11.15 -17.71
C PRO A 59 -11.55 10.98 -19.00
N ARG A 60 -12.85 11.30 -18.95
CA ARG A 60 -13.64 11.47 -20.17
C ARG A 60 -12.98 12.59 -20.98
N LYS A 61 -12.64 12.30 -22.24
CA LYS A 61 -12.08 13.30 -23.13
C LYS A 61 -13.19 14.28 -23.49
N ASN A 62 -13.04 15.57 -23.16
CA ASN A 62 -13.83 16.57 -23.85
C ASN A 62 -13.24 16.75 -25.25
N PRO A 63 -14.07 16.92 -26.29
CA PRO A 63 -13.60 17.16 -27.66
C PRO A 63 -12.69 18.38 -27.79
N ASP A 64 -12.88 19.38 -26.92
CA ASP A 64 -12.15 20.65 -26.91
C ASP A 64 -10.84 20.61 -26.11
N ASP A 65 -10.60 19.55 -25.33
CA ASP A 65 -9.36 19.44 -24.55
C ASP A 65 -8.18 19.09 -25.48
N PRO A 66 -7.04 19.78 -25.37
CA PRO A 66 -5.85 19.41 -26.13
C PRO A 66 -5.46 17.97 -25.79
N PRO A 67 -4.98 17.19 -26.78
CA PRO A 67 -4.57 15.82 -26.51
C PRO A 67 -3.49 15.82 -25.43
N PRO A 68 -3.55 14.90 -24.45
CA PRO A 68 -2.51 14.80 -23.44
C PRO A 68 -1.17 14.63 -24.16
N GLY A 69 -0.23 15.52 -23.86
CA GLY A 69 1.11 15.50 -24.44
C GLY A 69 1.77 14.12 -24.30
N ARG A 70 2.79 13.84 -25.11
CA ARG A 70 3.51 12.57 -25.00
C ARG A 70 4.43 12.58 -23.78
N GLY A 71 4.22 11.62 -22.89
CA GLY A 71 5.13 11.23 -21.81
C GLY A 71 6.17 10.21 -22.26
N TRP A 72 6.82 9.56 -21.29
CA TRP A 72 7.91 8.62 -21.52
C TRP A 72 7.48 7.40 -22.35
N LYS A 73 8.39 6.89 -23.20
CA LYS A 73 8.14 5.82 -24.19
C LYS A 73 6.97 6.10 -25.15
N GLY A 74 6.67 7.38 -25.41
CA GLY A 74 5.60 7.78 -26.32
C GLY A 74 4.19 7.50 -25.79
N GLN A 75 4.05 7.19 -24.50
CA GLN A 75 2.74 7.05 -23.88
C GLN A 75 2.10 8.41 -23.67
N ALA A 76 0.79 8.52 -23.80
CA ALA A 76 0.09 9.75 -23.46
C ALA A 76 0.27 10.09 -21.97
N ASN A 77 0.50 11.36 -21.66
CA ASN A 77 0.46 11.86 -20.29
C ASN A 77 -0.87 11.44 -19.65
N THR A 78 -0.78 10.84 -18.47
CA THR A 78 -1.95 10.35 -17.76
C THR A 78 -2.38 11.36 -16.72
N HIS A 79 -3.66 11.69 -16.70
CA HIS A 79 -4.28 12.50 -15.64
C HIS A 79 -4.72 11.65 -14.45
N LYS A 80 -4.44 10.35 -14.49
CA LYS A 80 -4.70 9.45 -13.37
C LYS A 80 -3.84 9.85 -12.17
N THR A 81 -4.36 9.58 -10.99
CA THR A 81 -3.66 9.83 -9.74
C THR A 81 -2.47 8.89 -9.63
N SER A 82 -1.26 9.45 -9.52
CA SER A 82 -0.06 8.66 -9.29
C SER A 82 -0.01 8.19 -7.84
N VAL A 83 0.40 6.94 -7.65
CA VAL A 83 0.52 6.29 -6.35
C VAL A 83 1.90 5.65 -6.28
N MET A 84 2.58 5.90 -5.16
CA MET A 84 3.83 5.25 -4.81
C MET A 84 3.53 4.00 -3.99
N ALA A 85 4.05 2.85 -4.41
CA ALA A 85 4.01 1.61 -3.65
C ALA A 85 5.41 1.34 -3.08
N MET A 86 5.51 1.17 -1.77
CA MET A 86 6.76 0.93 -1.05
C MET A 86 6.60 -0.35 -0.22
N VAL A 87 7.53 -1.29 -0.36
CA VAL A 87 7.47 -2.58 0.35
C VAL A 87 8.82 -2.91 0.94
N ARG A 88 8.88 -3.01 2.27
CA ARG A 88 10.03 -3.54 2.98
C ARG A 88 10.13 -5.04 2.72
N ARG A 89 11.29 -5.51 2.27
CA ARG A 89 11.56 -6.95 2.12
C ARG A 89 11.69 -7.61 3.50
N PRO A 90 11.33 -8.90 3.65
CA PRO A 90 11.59 -9.61 4.88
C PRO A 90 13.10 -9.59 5.18
N THR A 91 13.44 -9.41 6.45
CA THR A 91 14.84 -9.41 6.94
C THR A 91 15.50 -10.78 6.76
N ASP A 92 14.69 -11.83 6.80
CA ASP A 92 15.11 -13.22 6.65
C ASP A 92 13.99 -14.05 5.98
N VAL A 93 14.37 -15.17 5.35
CA VAL A 93 13.48 -16.17 4.76
C VAL A 93 13.14 -17.30 5.74
N MET A 94 13.57 -17.18 7.00
CA MET A 94 13.24 -18.15 8.06
C MET A 94 11.74 -18.19 8.34
N ARG A 95 11.24 -19.40 8.64
CA ARG A 95 9.83 -19.64 8.96
C ARG A 95 9.39 -18.82 10.18
N GLY A 96 8.24 -18.19 10.08
CA GLY A 96 7.69 -17.32 11.14
C GLY A 96 8.12 -15.87 11.05
N THR A 97 9.13 -15.54 10.24
CA THR A 97 9.55 -14.15 9.99
C THR A 97 8.42 -13.39 9.30
N LEU A 98 8.21 -12.13 9.69
CA LEU A 98 7.26 -11.26 8.99
C LEU A 98 7.70 -11.06 7.53
N ALA A 99 6.76 -11.21 6.60
CA ALA A 99 7.03 -11.17 5.17
C ALA A 99 7.29 -9.77 4.60
N GLY A 100 7.44 -8.77 5.47
CA GLY A 100 7.61 -7.37 5.10
C GLY A 100 6.39 -6.50 5.34
N ASP A 101 6.62 -5.20 5.41
CA ASP A 101 5.60 -4.17 5.58
C ASP A 101 5.40 -3.42 4.26
N ALA A 102 4.17 -3.02 3.99
CA ALA A 102 3.81 -2.24 2.80
C ALA A 102 3.30 -0.84 3.16
N ARG A 103 3.48 0.06 2.20
CA ARG A 103 2.90 1.38 2.15
C ARG A 103 2.47 1.70 0.73
N ALA A 104 1.30 2.29 0.58
CA ALA A 104 0.91 2.99 -0.63
C ALA A 104 0.49 4.42 -0.28
N ALA A 105 0.91 5.38 -1.10
CA ALA A 105 0.61 6.79 -0.89
C ALA A 105 0.38 7.51 -2.21
N VAL A 106 -0.62 8.38 -2.26
CA VAL A 106 -0.86 9.26 -3.39
C VAL A 106 0.29 10.26 -3.52
N VAL A 107 0.77 10.44 -4.75
CA VAL A 107 1.74 11.50 -5.09
C VAL A 107 0.99 12.63 -5.76
N THR A 108 0.87 13.76 -5.05
CA THR A 108 0.23 14.97 -5.56
C THR A 108 1.19 15.75 -6.45
N GLY A 109 0.98 15.62 -7.77
CA GLY A 109 1.82 16.24 -8.80
C GLY A 109 2.87 15.28 -9.36
N LEU A 110 3.02 15.26 -10.68
CA LEU A 110 3.89 14.32 -11.42
C LEU A 110 5.39 14.65 -11.33
N SER A 111 5.82 15.43 -10.33
CA SER A 111 7.21 15.89 -10.24
C SER A 111 8.07 14.94 -9.42
N ALA A 112 9.35 14.84 -9.77
CA ALA A 112 10.32 14.06 -9.00
C ALA A 112 10.37 14.50 -7.52
N ARG A 113 10.30 15.82 -7.26
CA ARG A 113 10.28 16.41 -5.91
C ARG A 113 9.05 16.01 -5.09
N ALA A 114 7.90 15.86 -5.72
CA ALA A 114 6.68 15.40 -5.03
C ALA A 114 6.81 13.93 -4.62
N SER A 115 7.33 13.09 -5.53
CA SER A 115 7.64 11.69 -5.24
C SER A 115 8.68 11.55 -4.14
N GLU A 116 9.75 12.35 -4.17
CA GLU A 116 10.81 12.37 -3.17
C GLU A 116 10.26 12.63 -1.77
N ARG A 117 9.46 13.69 -1.58
CA ARG A 117 8.83 14.00 -0.29
C ARG A 117 7.99 12.86 0.27
N VAL A 118 7.23 12.16 -0.60
CA VAL A 118 6.40 11.02 -0.18
C VAL A 118 7.27 9.86 0.27
N VAL A 119 8.37 9.59 -0.44
CA VAL A 119 9.30 8.52 -0.12
C VAL A 119 10.08 8.82 1.16
N GLU A 120 10.64 10.02 1.32
CA GLU A 120 11.38 10.45 2.50
C GLU A 120 10.52 10.49 3.77
N ALA A 121 9.22 10.81 3.65
CA ALA A 121 8.31 10.79 4.78
C ALA A 121 8.01 9.38 5.30
N GLN A 122 8.26 8.35 4.49
CA GLN A 122 7.85 6.96 4.80
C GLN A 122 9.01 5.97 4.88
N ILE A 123 10.21 6.34 4.40
CA ILE A 123 11.39 5.48 4.39
C ILE A 123 12.52 6.18 5.14
N GLU A 124 13.21 5.43 5.99
CA GLU A 124 14.41 5.92 6.68
C GLU A 124 15.55 6.17 5.69
N PRO A 125 16.30 7.30 5.79
CA PRO A 125 17.42 7.60 4.88
C PRO A 125 18.52 6.53 4.86
N GLY A 126 18.69 5.79 5.98
CA GLY A 126 19.62 4.67 6.10
C GLY A 126 19.19 3.38 5.37
N ALA A 127 18.00 3.35 4.76
CA ALA A 127 17.49 2.18 4.07
C ALA A 127 18.23 1.90 2.75
N HIS A 128 18.22 0.63 2.34
CA HIS A 128 18.63 0.20 1.01
C HIS A 128 17.41 0.26 0.07
N LEU A 129 17.40 1.24 -0.82
CA LEU A 129 16.33 1.45 -1.77
C LEU A 129 16.52 0.57 -3.02
N MET A 130 15.48 -0.14 -3.42
CA MET A 130 15.44 -0.92 -4.67
C MET A 130 14.34 -0.39 -5.57
N SER A 131 14.65 -0.03 -6.82
CA SER A 131 13.64 0.50 -7.75
C SER A 131 13.77 -0.10 -9.15
N ASP A 132 12.83 0.25 -10.02
CA ASP A 132 13.01 0.14 -11.47
C ASP A 132 13.87 1.30 -12.03
N GLU A 133 14.11 1.28 -13.34
CA GLU A 133 14.95 2.25 -14.07
C GLU A 133 14.26 3.62 -14.32
N TRP A 134 13.21 3.97 -13.57
CA TRP A 134 12.59 5.27 -13.73
C TRP A 134 13.50 6.40 -13.24
N LYS A 135 13.73 7.42 -14.08
CA LYS A 135 14.62 8.56 -13.77
C LYS A 135 14.30 9.26 -12.45
N ALA A 136 13.02 9.33 -12.07
CA ALA A 136 12.64 9.93 -10.79
C ALA A 136 13.19 9.11 -9.61
N PHE A 137 13.20 7.78 -9.70
CA PHE A 137 13.79 6.93 -8.66
C PHE A 137 15.31 6.99 -8.62
N MET A 138 15.97 7.22 -9.76
CA MET A 138 17.41 7.46 -9.78
C MET A 138 17.76 8.70 -8.95
N ALA A 139 17.03 9.80 -9.16
CA ALA A 139 17.23 11.03 -8.39
C ALA A 139 16.90 10.84 -6.90
N ILE A 140 15.77 10.17 -6.59
CA ILE A 140 15.38 9.90 -5.20
C ILE A 140 16.40 8.99 -4.50
N GLY A 141 16.95 8.01 -5.23
CA GLY A 141 17.91 7.05 -4.70
C GLY A 141 19.24 7.66 -4.25
N GLU A 142 19.61 8.84 -4.76
CA GLU A 142 20.80 9.58 -4.35
C GLU A 142 20.74 10.01 -2.88
N SER A 143 19.52 10.22 -2.34
CA SER A 143 19.30 10.64 -0.94
C SER A 143 19.38 9.48 0.07
N PHE A 144 19.52 8.23 -0.37
CA PHE A 144 19.53 7.04 0.48
C PHE A 144 20.94 6.42 0.61
N ALA A 145 21.17 5.72 1.73
CA ALA A 145 22.46 5.07 2.01
C ALA A 145 22.91 4.10 0.91
N LYS A 146 21.96 3.45 0.23
CA LYS A 146 22.23 2.59 -0.92
C LYS A 146 21.03 2.57 -1.86
N HIS A 147 21.28 2.65 -3.16
CA HIS A 147 20.26 2.49 -4.19
C HIS A 147 20.67 1.40 -5.20
N GLU A 148 19.77 0.45 -5.44
CA GLU A 148 19.94 -0.61 -6.44
C GLU A 148 18.80 -0.56 -7.47
N THR A 149 19.18 -0.39 -8.73
CA THR A 149 18.23 -0.46 -9.85
C THR A 149 18.11 -1.90 -10.34
N SER A 150 16.95 -2.51 -10.13
CA SER A 150 16.73 -3.91 -10.50
C SER A 150 16.26 -4.01 -11.96
N CYS A 151 17.12 -4.55 -12.82
CA CYS A 151 16.85 -4.65 -14.26
C CYS A 151 15.80 -5.74 -14.56
N SER A 152 14.77 -5.34 -15.32
CA SER A 152 13.47 -6.02 -15.57
C SER A 152 13.46 -7.47 -16.08
N ARG A 153 14.60 -8.14 -16.28
CA ARG A 153 14.68 -9.48 -16.90
C ARG A 153 15.25 -10.61 -16.05
N ARG A 154 15.98 -10.32 -14.96
CA ARG A 154 16.65 -11.37 -14.15
C ARG A 154 16.37 -11.30 -12.65
N CYS A 155 15.70 -10.27 -12.17
CA CYS A 155 15.39 -10.17 -10.75
C CYS A 155 14.21 -11.08 -10.36
N PRO A 156 14.28 -11.75 -9.20
CA PRO A 156 13.11 -12.35 -8.56
C PRO A 156 11.96 -11.33 -8.52
N ARG A 157 10.72 -11.81 -8.67
CA ARG A 157 9.54 -10.92 -8.74
C ARG A 157 9.52 -9.97 -7.54
N GLN A 158 9.57 -8.67 -7.81
CA GLN A 158 9.51 -7.58 -6.84
C GLN A 158 8.20 -7.64 -6.04
N LEU A 159 8.31 -7.53 -4.71
CA LEU A 159 7.21 -7.38 -3.78
C LEU A 159 6.46 -6.06 -4.02
N GLY A 160 7.15 -4.98 -4.40
CA GLY A 160 6.54 -3.69 -4.76
C GLY A 160 5.47 -3.84 -5.85
N ARG A 161 5.82 -4.53 -6.95
CA ARG A 161 4.90 -4.90 -8.02
C ARG A 161 3.73 -5.78 -7.55
N GLY A 162 3.97 -6.60 -6.52
CA GLY A 162 2.93 -7.40 -5.88
C GLY A 162 1.85 -6.56 -5.21
N LEU A 163 2.25 -5.51 -4.48
CA LEU A 163 1.35 -4.55 -3.85
C LEU A 163 0.61 -3.71 -4.89
N GLN A 164 1.33 -3.20 -5.90
CA GLN A 164 0.77 -2.48 -7.04
C GLN A 164 -0.38 -3.26 -7.70
N LEU A 165 -0.22 -4.57 -7.91
CA LEU A 165 -1.26 -5.41 -8.51
C LEU A 165 -2.40 -5.76 -7.54
N ARG A 166 -2.23 -5.58 -6.22
CA ARG A 166 -3.27 -5.85 -5.24
C ARG A 166 -4.25 -4.70 -5.14
N VAL A 167 -3.78 -3.46 -5.16
CA VAL A 167 -4.64 -2.27 -5.02
C VAL A 167 -5.79 -2.24 -6.05
N PRO A 168 -5.55 -2.31 -7.38
CA PRO A 168 -6.65 -2.31 -8.36
C PRO A 168 -7.59 -3.51 -8.26
N ARG A 169 -7.09 -4.68 -7.81
CA ARG A 169 -7.92 -5.89 -7.64
C ARG A 169 -8.85 -5.77 -6.45
N THR A 170 -8.39 -5.15 -5.37
CA THR A 170 -9.20 -4.83 -4.20
C THR A 170 -10.28 -3.82 -4.58
N ILE A 171 -9.91 -2.77 -5.31
CA ILE A 171 -10.87 -1.78 -5.80
C ILE A 171 -11.92 -2.44 -6.67
N ALA A 172 -11.53 -3.11 -7.76
CA ALA A 172 -12.48 -3.73 -8.67
C ALA A 172 -13.39 -4.79 -8.00
N GLY A 173 -12.90 -5.47 -6.96
CA GLY A 173 -13.63 -6.55 -6.31
C GLY A 173 -14.49 -6.15 -5.11
N VAL A 174 -14.20 -5.04 -4.44
CA VAL A 174 -14.84 -4.67 -3.17
C VAL A 174 -15.35 -3.24 -3.16
N PHE A 175 -14.47 -2.28 -3.45
CA PHE A 175 -14.83 -0.85 -3.34
C PHE A 175 -15.52 -0.31 -4.60
N HIS A 176 -15.27 -0.95 -5.74
CA HIS A 176 -15.61 -0.57 -7.11
C HIS A 176 -15.02 0.76 -7.57
N HIS A 177 -15.03 1.78 -6.71
CA HIS A 177 -14.48 3.10 -6.95
C HIS A 177 -13.87 3.68 -5.66
N ILE A 178 -12.76 4.40 -5.79
CA ILE A 178 -12.14 5.18 -4.72
C ILE A 178 -11.83 6.57 -5.27
N SER A 179 -12.30 7.62 -4.58
CA SER A 179 -11.90 8.99 -4.89
C SER A 179 -10.42 9.20 -4.54
N PRO A 180 -9.63 9.88 -5.40
CA PRO A 180 -8.24 10.22 -5.09
C PRO A 180 -8.04 10.92 -3.74
N GLN A 181 -9.01 11.74 -3.32
CA GLN A 181 -8.97 12.48 -2.05
C GLN A 181 -9.00 11.57 -0.81
N HIS A 182 -9.58 10.38 -0.94
CA HIS A 182 -9.72 9.42 0.15
C HIS A 182 -8.83 8.18 -0.05
N ALA A 183 -8.02 8.14 -1.12
CA ALA A 183 -7.28 6.95 -1.51
C ALA A 183 -6.28 6.50 -0.43
N ASP A 184 -5.59 7.44 0.21
CA ASP A 184 -4.63 7.14 1.29
C ASP A 184 -5.29 6.44 2.48
N LEU A 185 -6.55 6.76 2.79
CA LEU A 185 -7.31 6.08 3.85
C LEU A 185 -7.50 4.60 3.50
N TYR A 186 -7.94 4.28 2.28
CA TYR A 186 -8.07 2.88 1.85
C TYR A 186 -6.71 2.16 1.73
N PHE A 187 -5.64 2.89 1.40
CA PHE A 187 -4.30 2.32 1.36
C PHE A 187 -3.87 1.83 2.73
N HIS A 188 -4.14 2.54 3.82
CA HIS A 188 -3.85 2.04 5.17
C HIS A 188 -4.43 0.66 5.45
N GLU A 189 -5.66 0.39 5.01
CA GLU A 189 -6.27 -0.92 5.17
C GLU A 189 -5.59 -1.98 4.29
N ILE A 190 -5.34 -1.66 3.01
CA ILE A 190 -4.69 -2.58 2.05
C ILE A 190 -3.28 -2.93 2.51
N ASP A 191 -2.52 -1.92 2.95
CA ASP A 191 -1.17 -2.02 3.47
C ASP A 191 -1.11 -2.83 4.75
N PHE A 192 -2.03 -2.55 5.69
CA PHE A 192 -2.15 -3.33 6.91
C PHE A 192 -2.32 -4.82 6.56
N ARG A 193 -3.28 -5.17 5.71
CA ARG A 193 -3.55 -6.56 5.31
C ARG A 193 -2.40 -7.22 4.57
N TRP A 194 -1.69 -6.48 3.72
CA TRP A 194 -0.48 -6.98 3.07
C TRP A 194 0.63 -7.28 4.08
N SER A 195 0.76 -6.43 5.09
CA SER A 195 1.81 -6.54 6.12
C SER A 195 1.54 -7.68 7.13
N GLN A 196 0.31 -8.19 7.19
CA GLN A 196 -0.06 -9.32 8.05
C GLN A 196 0.28 -10.69 7.41
N ARG A 197 1.52 -10.89 6.98
CA ARG A 197 1.98 -12.12 6.36
C ARG A 197 3.25 -12.62 7.02
N VAL A 198 3.39 -13.94 7.11
CA VAL A 198 4.58 -14.60 7.67
C VAL A 198 5.16 -15.57 6.66
N VAL A 199 6.47 -15.67 6.62
CA VAL A 199 7.16 -16.64 5.76
C VAL A 199 6.91 -18.05 6.29
N THR A 200 6.42 -18.94 5.44
CA THR A 200 6.17 -20.35 5.80
C THR A 200 7.14 -21.30 5.09
N GLY A 201 7.82 -20.85 4.05
CA GLY A 201 8.83 -21.63 3.33
C GLY A 201 8.89 -21.25 1.86
N ASN A 202 9.52 -22.10 1.05
CA ASN A 202 9.65 -21.89 -0.38
C ASN A 202 8.85 -22.93 -1.16
N VAL A 203 8.23 -22.52 -2.26
CA VAL A 203 7.56 -23.39 -3.23
C VAL A 203 8.18 -23.18 -4.59
N ILE A 204 8.52 -24.29 -5.23
CA ILE A 204 8.95 -24.31 -6.62
C ILE A 204 7.70 -24.23 -7.49
N ARG A 205 7.59 -23.17 -8.29
CA ARG A 205 6.55 -23.04 -9.31
C ARG A 205 7.17 -23.20 -10.69
N LYS A 206 6.67 -24.19 -11.44
CA LYS A 206 6.97 -24.34 -12.85
C LYS A 206 6.07 -23.42 -13.67
N THR A 207 6.66 -22.72 -14.62
CA THR A 207 5.92 -21.95 -15.62
C THR A 207 5.39 -22.89 -16.71
N ARG A 208 4.44 -22.42 -17.52
CA ARG A 208 3.94 -23.15 -18.69
C ARG A 208 5.03 -23.60 -19.68
N HIS A 209 6.21 -22.97 -19.63
CA HIS A 209 7.37 -23.29 -20.47
C HIS A 209 8.44 -24.09 -19.72
N GLY A 210 8.09 -24.78 -18.64
CA GLY A 210 8.99 -25.65 -17.88
C GLY A 210 10.01 -24.94 -16.98
N ARG A 211 10.15 -23.61 -17.05
CA ARG A 211 11.06 -22.87 -16.15
C ARG A 211 10.59 -22.96 -14.72
N GLU A 212 11.48 -23.40 -13.84
CA GLU A 212 11.24 -23.46 -12.40
C GLU A 212 11.62 -22.13 -11.74
N SER A 213 10.78 -21.65 -10.84
CA SER A 213 11.04 -20.47 -10.03
C SER A 213 10.75 -20.79 -8.57
N VAL A 214 11.75 -20.63 -7.72
CA VAL A 214 11.56 -20.73 -6.26
C VAL A 214 10.82 -19.48 -5.81
N ARG A 215 9.76 -19.66 -5.02
CA ARG A 215 8.97 -18.57 -4.45
C ARG A 215 8.83 -18.75 -2.96
N THR A 216 9.17 -17.72 -2.21
CA THR A 216 8.83 -17.65 -0.80
C THR A 216 7.31 -17.55 -0.67
N LEU A 217 6.73 -18.49 0.08
CA LEU A 217 5.36 -18.48 0.49
C LEU A 217 5.23 -17.63 1.75
N SER A 218 4.34 -16.64 1.64
CA SER A 218 4.01 -15.74 2.73
C SER A 218 2.49 -15.65 2.87
N PRO A 219 1.82 -16.70 3.40
CA PRO A 219 0.38 -16.62 3.68
C PRO A 219 0.08 -15.55 4.74
N ARG A 220 -1.18 -15.13 4.79
CA ARG A 220 -1.65 -14.26 5.87
C ARG A 220 -1.68 -15.03 7.18
N VAL A 221 -1.40 -14.33 8.28
CA VAL A 221 -1.59 -14.91 9.61
C VAL A 221 -3.10 -15.08 9.90
N THR A 222 -3.43 -15.90 10.88
CA THR A 222 -4.82 -16.12 11.25
C THR A 222 -5.46 -14.84 11.79
N PRO A 223 -6.77 -14.61 11.58
CA PRO A 223 -7.45 -13.39 12.05
C PRO A 223 -7.27 -13.10 13.55
N ALA A 224 -7.18 -14.14 14.39
CA ALA A 224 -6.91 -14.00 15.81
C ALA A 224 -5.56 -13.31 16.09
N LEU A 225 -4.52 -13.64 15.32
CA LEU A 225 -3.19 -13.00 15.44
C LEU A 225 -3.17 -11.59 14.85
N HIS A 226 -4.07 -11.27 13.91
CA HIS A 226 -4.20 -9.89 13.42
C HIS A 226 -4.63 -8.94 14.54
N LEU A 227 -5.54 -9.35 15.43
CA LEU A 227 -6.04 -8.50 16.52
C LEU A 227 -4.92 -8.00 17.42
N THR A 228 -3.93 -8.85 17.73
CA THR A 228 -2.75 -8.44 18.50
C THR A 228 -2.00 -7.30 17.84
N ASN A 229 -1.86 -7.34 16.52
CA ASN A 229 -1.21 -6.27 15.75
C ASN A 229 -2.08 -5.00 15.63
N VAL A 230 -3.40 -5.15 15.59
CA VAL A 230 -4.32 -4.01 15.71
C VAL A 230 -4.13 -3.33 17.06
N PHE A 231 -4.13 -4.09 18.17
CA PHE A 231 -3.97 -3.50 19.50
C PHE A 231 -2.63 -2.79 19.66
N ARG A 232 -1.53 -3.39 19.18
CA ARG A 232 -0.20 -2.73 19.18
C ARG A 232 -0.19 -1.38 18.46
N THR A 233 -0.97 -1.22 17.40
CA THR A 233 -1.03 0.02 16.60
C THR A 233 -2.09 1.01 17.10
N ALA A 234 -3.13 0.50 17.76
CA ALA A 234 -4.24 1.29 18.30
C ALA A 234 -3.96 1.89 19.69
N ILE A 235 -3.04 1.34 20.47
CA ILE A 235 -2.71 1.85 21.81
C ILE A 235 -2.24 3.30 21.71
N GLY A 236 -2.77 4.16 22.58
CA GLY A 236 -2.41 5.60 22.63
C GLY A 236 -3.12 6.46 21.59
N ARG A 237 -3.93 5.86 20.70
CA ARG A 237 -4.73 6.62 19.72
C ARG A 237 -6.07 7.03 20.29
N GLN A 238 -6.36 8.32 20.14
CA GLN A 238 -7.66 8.89 20.42
C GLN A 238 -8.26 9.46 19.14
N MET A 239 -9.35 8.87 18.67
CA MET A 239 -10.13 9.42 17.57
C MET A 239 -11.17 10.38 18.15
N ARG A 240 -11.19 11.62 17.64
CA ARG A 240 -12.18 12.64 18.02
C ARG A 240 -12.86 13.15 16.76
N GLN A 241 -14.17 13.34 16.81
CA GLN A 241 -14.84 14.11 15.77
C GLN A 241 -14.51 15.60 15.94
N SER A 242 -14.14 16.22 14.83
CA SER A 242 -13.97 17.67 14.70
C SER A 242 -15.35 18.33 14.67
N GLN A 243 -15.40 19.61 15.03
CA GLN A 243 -16.60 20.45 14.90
C GLN A 243 -17.12 20.54 13.46
N TYR A 244 -16.26 20.25 12.47
CA TYR A 244 -16.59 20.23 11.05
C TYR A 244 -16.93 18.83 10.51
N GLY A 245 -17.10 17.83 11.38
CA GLY A 245 -17.44 16.45 10.99
C GLY A 245 -16.26 15.59 10.51
N CYS A 246 -15.04 16.12 10.47
CA CYS A 246 -13.83 15.33 10.17
C CYS A 246 -13.40 14.48 11.37
N ILE A 247 -12.75 13.33 11.13
CA ILE A 247 -12.14 12.55 12.21
C ILE A 247 -10.71 13.05 12.43
N ILE A 248 -10.41 13.49 13.65
CA ILE A 248 -9.07 13.86 14.11
C ILE A 248 -8.50 12.68 14.89
N VAL A 249 -7.40 12.11 14.40
CA VAL A 249 -6.64 11.11 15.15
C VAL A 249 -5.56 11.83 15.94
N LYS A 250 -5.69 11.84 17.26
CA LYS A 250 -4.61 12.21 18.18
C LYS A 250 -3.86 10.94 18.55
N SER A 251 -2.67 10.75 18.00
CA SER A 251 -1.76 9.67 18.37
C SER A 251 -0.82 10.21 19.45
N ALA A 252 -0.97 9.77 20.70
CA ALA A 252 0.16 9.78 21.61
C ALA A 252 0.94 8.52 21.25
N VAL A 253 2.10 8.65 20.60
CA VAL A 253 2.99 7.51 20.39
C VAL A 253 3.28 6.95 21.77
N ALA A 254 2.65 5.83 22.13
CA ALA A 254 2.98 5.16 23.36
C ALA A 254 4.40 4.62 23.17
N VAL A 255 5.36 5.32 23.76
CA VAL A 255 6.74 4.85 23.90
C VAL A 255 6.69 3.65 24.82
N PHE A 256 6.38 2.48 24.27
CA PHE A 256 6.80 1.23 24.85
C PHE A 256 7.97 0.76 24.00
N GLY A 257 9.17 1.01 24.52
CA GLY A 257 10.44 0.54 23.97
C GLY A 257 10.56 -0.98 23.96
#